data_AF-A0A6C0EMB0-F1
#
_entry.id   AF-A0A6C0EMB0-F1
#
_cell.length_a   1.000
_cell.length_b   1.000
_cell.length_c   1.000
_cell.angle_alpha   90.00
_cell.angle_beta   90.00
_cell.angle_gamma   90.00
#
_symmetry.space_group_name_H-M   'P 1'
#
loop_
_entity.id
_entity.type
_entity.pdbx_description
1 polymer ?
#
loop_
_entity_poly.entity_id
_entity_poly.type
_entity_poly.pdbx_seq_one_letter_code
_entity_poly.pdbx_strand_id
1 'polypeptide(L)'
;MGIWIDSNGQSWDINMECLSLKNMHRNPDFKFCWMKDTPGIDNKSDLNFYHEETIDEQKVQMFNKAVTVNCSDGSPVTGRVYHWVKGPCCGTPLKKWFIICTKD
;
A
#
# COMPACT_ATOMS: atom_id res chain seq x y z
N MET A 1 -15.12 5.58 1.15
CA MET A 1 -14.50 4.25 1.02
C MET A 1 -14.70 3.81 -0.41
N GLY A 2 -13.66 3.32 -1.08
CA GLY A 2 -13.77 2.86 -2.46
C GLY A 2 -13.42 1.38 -2.59
N ILE A 3 -13.82 0.80 -3.72
CA ILE A 3 -13.61 -0.61 -4.03
C ILE A 3 -12.43 -0.73 -4.98
N TRP A 4 -11.49 -1.61 -4.65
CA TRP A 4 -10.46 -2.08 -5.56
C TRP A 4 -10.85 -3.44 -6.11
N ILE A 5 -10.80 -3.61 -7.43
CA ILE A 5 -10.98 -4.90 -8.08
C ILE A 5 -9.61 -5.39 -8.52
N ASP A 6 -9.15 -6.53 -8.03
CA ASP A 6 -7.86 -7.08 -8.42
C ASP A 6 -7.91 -7.79 -9.79
N SER A 7 -6.75 -8.26 -10.26
CA SER A 7 -6.60 -8.96 -11.53
C SER A 7 -7.33 -10.31 -11.59
N ASN A 8 -7.74 -10.87 -10.45
CA ASN A 8 -8.57 -12.07 -10.37
C ASN A 8 -10.08 -11.73 -10.33
N GLY A 9 -10.45 -10.45 -10.41
CA GLY A 9 -11.83 -9.99 -10.32
C GLY A 9 -12.37 -9.91 -8.89
N GLN A 10 -11.53 -10.12 -7.87
CA GLN A 10 -11.95 -10.03 -6.48
C GLN A 10 -12.04 -8.56 -6.04
N SER A 11 -13.15 -8.23 -5.37
CA SER A 11 -13.42 -6.88 -4.87
C SER A 11 -12.97 -6.72 -3.43
N TRP A 12 -12.34 -5.59 -3.14
CA TRP A 12 -11.74 -5.26 -1.86
C TRP A 12 -12.15 -3.85 -1.42
N ASP A 13 -12.79 -3.74 -0.26
CA ASP A 13 -13.09 -2.42 0.33
C ASP A 13 -11.81 -1.79 0.86
N ILE A 14 -11.40 -0.65 0.28
CA ILE A 14 -10.20 0.07 0.70
C ILE A 14 -10.60 1.40 1.36
N ASN A 15 -9.99 1.65 2.51
CA ASN A 15 -10.08 2.87 3.33
C ASN A 15 -9.39 4.09 2.65
N MET A 16 -9.72 4.35 1.39
CA MET A 16 -9.29 5.49 0.60
C MET A 16 -10.51 6.13 -0.08
N GLU A 17 -10.40 7.40 -0.43
CA GLU A 17 -11.41 8.11 -1.22
C GLU A 17 -11.59 7.45 -2.60
N CYS A 18 -12.84 7.35 -3.06
CA CYS A 18 -13.18 6.72 -4.35
C CYS A 18 -12.47 7.36 -5.54
N LEU A 19 -12.28 8.68 -5.54
CA LEU A 19 -11.65 9.38 -6.68
C LEU A 19 -10.17 9.01 -6.78
N SER A 20 -9.44 9.05 -5.67
CA SER A 20 -8.04 8.63 -5.57
C SER A 20 -7.86 7.17 -5.98
N LEU A 21 -8.74 6.27 -5.51
CA LEU A 21 -8.73 4.86 -5.92
C LEU A 21 -8.98 4.69 -7.42
N LYS A 22 -9.95 5.41 -8.01
CA LYS A 22 -10.21 5.35 -9.45
C LYS A 22 -9.01 5.81 -10.28
N ASN A 23 -8.31 6.85 -9.83
CA ASN A 23 -7.12 7.35 -10.51
C ASN A 23 -5.97 6.33 -10.45
N MET A 24 -5.75 5.70 -9.29
CA MET A 24 -4.75 4.63 -9.15
C MET A 24 -5.12 3.42 -10.00
N HIS A 25 -6.37 2.98 -9.96
CA HIS A 25 -6.82 1.80 -10.69
C HIS A 25 -6.68 1.96 -12.22
N ARG A 26 -6.75 3.19 -12.75
CA ARG A 26 -6.51 3.49 -14.16
C ARG A 26 -5.03 3.52 -14.55
N ASN A 27 -4.14 3.62 -13.58
CA ASN A 27 -2.71 3.67 -13.83
C ASN A 27 -2.09 2.27 -13.61
N PRO A 28 -1.50 1.65 -14.65
CA PRO A 28 -0.93 0.30 -14.55
C PRO A 28 0.26 0.20 -13.59
N ASP A 29 0.87 1.32 -13.21
CA ASP A 29 1.96 1.38 -12.24
C ASP A 29 1.48 1.12 -10.81
N PHE A 30 0.17 1.23 -10.54
CA PHE A 30 -0.39 0.93 -9.23
C PHE A 30 -0.88 -0.51 -9.15
N LYS A 31 -0.42 -1.22 -8.13
CA LYS A 31 -0.79 -2.61 -7.87
C LYS A 31 -1.26 -2.79 -6.43
N PHE A 32 -2.19 -3.72 -6.24
CA PHE A 32 -2.70 -4.09 -4.92
C PHE A 32 -2.08 -5.40 -4.45
N CYS A 33 -1.31 -5.31 -3.37
CA CYS A 33 -0.38 -6.37 -2.98
C CYS A 33 -0.49 -6.67 -1.47
N TRP A 34 -0.05 -7.88 -1.11
CA TRP A 34 -0.17 -8.40 0.25
C TRP A 34 1.20 -8.40 0.95
N MET A 35 1.27 -7.99 2.22
CA MET A 35 2.52 -7.97 2.97
C MET A 35 2.98 -9.33 3.47
N LYS A 36 2.30 -10.44 3.13
CA LYS A 36 2.65 -11.77 3.64
C LYS A 36 4.13 -12.11 3.38
N ASP A 37 4.68 -11.58 2.30
CA ASP A 37 6.06 -11.83 1.87
C ASP A 37 7.09 -10.82 2.41
N THR A 38 6.64 -9.79 3.13
CA THR A 38 7.51 -8.72 3.68
C THR A 38 7.16 -8.45 5.15
N PRO A 39 7.41 -9.42 6.04
CA PRO A 39 7.11 -9.25 7.47
C PRO A 39 7.87 -8.06 8.05
N GLY A 40 7.18 -7.22 8.85
CA GLY A 40 7.76 -6.04 9.48
C GLY A 40 7.62 -4.74 8.67
N ILE A 41 7.13 -4.80 7.42
CA ILE A 41 6.94 -3.60 6.59
C ILE A 41 5.86 -2.64 7.14
N ASP A 42 4.96 -3.10 8.01
CA ASP A 42 4.00 -2.28 8.76
C ASP A 42 4.56 -1.72 10.07
N ASN A 43 5.74 -2.20 10.50
CA ASN A 43 6.40 -1.68 11.68
C ASN A 43 7.10 -0.37 11.33
N LYS A 44 6.44 0.75 11.64
CA LYS A 44 6.97 2.09 11.42
C LYS A 44 8.26 2.39 12.20
N SER A 45 8.59 1.59 13.21
CA SER A 45 9.84 1.69 13.95
C SER A 45 10.98 0.90 13.30
N ASP A 46 10.72 0.15 12.23
CA ASP A 46 11.74 -0.57 11.49
C ASP A 46 12.47 0.38 10.53
N LEU A 47 13.69 0.73 10.91
CA LEU A 47 14.56 1.63 10.16
C LEU A 47 15.02 1.06 8.81
N ASN A 48 14.79 -0.23 8.54
CA ASN A 48 15.04 -0.81 7.21
C ASN A 48 14.03 -0.32 6.17
N PHE A 49 12.81 0.01 6.61
CA PHE A 49 11.70 0.42 5.75
C PHE A 49 11.35 1.90 5.90
N TYR A 50 11.55 2.47 7.08
CA TYR A 50 11.15 3.84 7.40
C TYR A 50 12.36 4.71 7.77
N HIS A 51 12.27 5.99 7.45
CA HIS A 51 13.13 7.02 8.03
C HIS A 51 12.30 8.13 8.67
N GLU A 52 12.90 8.83 9.61
CA GLU A 52 12.33 10.04 10.18
C GLU A 52 12.73 11.25 9.32
N GLU A 53 11.74 12.02 8.89
CA GLU A 53 11.92 13.31 8.24
C GLU A 53 11.21 14.39 9.06
N THR A 54 11.69 15.63 9.02
CA THR A 54 11.02 16.76 9.69
C THR A 54 10.35 17.63 8.64
N ILE A 55 9.02 17.68 8.67
CA ILE A 55 8.20 18.53 7.79
C ILE A 55 7.43 19.49 8.70
N ASP A 56 7.53 20.79 8.45
CA ASP A 56 6.86 21.84 9.23
C ASP A 56 7.04 21.67 10.75
N GLU A 57 8.30 21.46 11.18
CA GLU A 57 8.69 21.23 12.59
C GLU A 57 8.13 19.94 13.22
N GLN A 58 7.46 19.08 12.45
CA GLN A 58 6.95 17.79 12.90
C GLN A 58 7.78 16.63 12.37
N LYS A 59 8.15 15.71 13.27
CA LYS A 59 8.78 14.44 12.92
C LYS A 59 7.75 13.50 12.29
N VAL A 60 7.93 13.20 11.02
CA VAL A 60 7.11 12.25 10.28
C VAL A 60 7.93 11.02 9.90
N GLN A 61 7.31 9.84 9.99
CA GLN A 61 7.91 8.59 9.53
C GLN A 61 7.52 8.38 8.07
N MET A 62 8.50 8.42 7.17
CA MET A 62 8.30 8.21 5.73
C MET A 62 8.91 6.89 5.29
N PHE A 63 8.28 6.28 4.28
CA PHE A 63 8.71 5.01 3.73
C PHE A 63 9.88 5.26 2.78
N ASN A 64 11.06 4.71 3.10
CA ASN A 64 12.33 5.15 2.53
C ASN A 64 12.70 4.39 1.23
N LYS A 65 12.06 3.26 0.92
CA LYS A 65 12.54 2.36 -0.14
C LYS A 65 11.43 1.74 -0.98
N ALA A 66 11.78 1.39 -2.21
CA ALA A 66 11.00 0.42 -2.95
C ALA A 66 11.13 -0.96 -2.28
N VAL A 67 10.04 -1.70 -2.22
CA VAL A 67 9.98 -3.07 -1.69
C VAL A 67 9.56 -4.03 -2.77
N THR A 68 10.10 -5.24 -2.72
CA THR A 68 9.69 -6.34 -3.60
C THR A 68 8.66 -7.20 -2.88
N VAL A 69 7.45 -7.28 -3.44
CA VAL A 69 6.31 -8.01 -2.86
C VAL A 69 5.59 -8.80 -3.96
N ASN A 70 4.93 -9.90 -3.60
CA ASN A 70 3.99 -10.52 -4.54
C ASN A 70 2.62 -9.85 -4.42
N CYS A 71 2.02 -9.54 -5.56
CA CYS A 71 0.67 -8.99 -5.60
C CYS A 71 -0.39 -10.09 -5.55
N SER A 72 -1.66 -9.69 -5.54
CA SER A 72 -2.81 -10.60 -5.49
C SER A 72 -2.85 -11.65 -6.64
N ASP A 73 -2.25 -11.35 -7.78
CA ASP A 73 -2.05 -12.29 -8.91
C ASP A 73 -0.82 -13.19 -8.78
N GLY A 74 -0.05 -13.07 -7.70
CA GLY A 74 1.20 -13.80 -7.49
C GLY A 74 2.38 -13.24 -8.29
N SER A 75 2.22 -12.13 -9.00
CA SER A 75 3.33 -11.48 -9.69
C SER A 75 4.24 -10.73 -8.70
N PRO A 76 5.57 -10.92 -8.76
CA PRO A 76 6.49 -10.12 -7.97
C PRO A 76 6.59 -8.72 -8.59
N VAL A 77 6.43 -7.69 -7.76
CA VAL A 77 6.62 -6.30 -8.16
C VAL A 77 7.56 -5.60 -7.18
N THR A 78 8.35 -4.66 -7.70
CA THR A 78 9.18 -3.76 -6.91
C THR A 78 8.65 -2.35 -7.05
N GLY A 79 8.40 -1.66 -5.94
CA GLY A 79 7.86 -0.30 -5.97
C GLY A 79 7.72 0.32 -4.59
N ARG A 80 7.26 1.58 -4.53
CA ARG A 80 7.06 2.29 -3.26
C ARG A 80 5.66 2.08 -2.74
N VAL A 81 5.52 1.88 -1.43
CA VAL A 81 4.21 1.81 -0.79
C VAL A 81 3.54 3.18 -0.86
N TYR A 82 2.42 3.26 -1.56
CA TYR A 82 1.66 4.49 -1.71
C TYR A 82 0.57 4.61 -0.65
N HIS A 83 -0.12 3.51 -0.33
CA HIS A 83 -1.21 3.54 0.64
C HIS A 83 -1.31 2.24 1.44
N TRP A 84 -1.36 2.39 2.77
CA TRP A 84 -1.63 1.31 3.71
C TRP A 84 -3.14 1.08 3.87
N VAL A 85 -3.58 -0.16 3.65
CA VAL A 85 -4.94 -0.55 4.01
C VAL A 85 -4.99 -0.79 5.52
N LYS A 86 -5.59 0.15 6.26
CA LYS A 86 -5.54 0.18 7.73
C LYS A 86 -6.67 -0.61 8.39
N GLY A 87 -6.75 -1.92 8.16
CA GLY A 87 -7.55 -2.83 8.99
C GLY A 87 -9.02 -2.40 9.21
N PRO A 88 -9.72 -2.95 10.22
CA PRO A 88 -11.18 -2.81 10.41
C PRO A 88 -11.69 -1.39 10.73
N CYS A 89 -10.85 -0.36 10.63
CA CYS A 89 -11.35 1.00 10.76
C CYS A 89 -12.07 1.41 9.48
N CYS A 90 -13.32 1.86 9.60
CA CYS A 90 -14.22 2.22 8.50
C CYS A 90 -14.74 1.06 7.63
N GLY A 91 -14.76 -0.19 8.12
CA GLY A 91 -15.46 -1.30 7.45
C GLY A 91 -14.60 -2.16 6.51
N THR A 92 -13.28 -1.93 6.44
CA THR A 92 -12.36 -2.78 5.68
C THR A 92 -11.84 -3.95 6.54
N PRO A 93 -12.24 -5.22 6.33
CA PRO A 93 -11.71 -6.34 7.12
C PRO A 93 -10.22 -6.66 6.83
N LEU A 94 -9.62 -5.97 5.86
CA LEU A 94 -8.29 -6.25 5.34
C LEU A 94 -7.20 -5.68 6.22
N LYS A 95 -6.42 -6.59 6.81
CA LYS A 95 -5.15 -6.28 7.47
C LYS A 95 -4.01 -6.73 6.55
N LYS A 96 -2.90 -5.99 6.63
CA LYS A 96 -1.65 -6.32 5.94
C LYS A 96 -1.67 -6.17 4.41
N TRP A 97 -2.58 -5.39 3.84
CA TRP A 97 -2.62 -5.09 2.41
C TRP A 97 -2.21 -3.64 2.14
N PHE A 98 -1.69 -3.36 0.95
CA PHE A 98 -1.31 -2.01 0.54
C PHE A 98 -1.32 -1.86 -0.98
N ILE A 99 -1.34 -0.61 -1.42
CA ILE A 99 -1.16 -0.24 -2.82
C ILE A 99 0.30 0.18 -3.00
N ILE A 100 0.96 -0.38 -4.01
CA ILE A 100 2.34 -0.07 -4.41
C ILE A 100 2.34 0.64 -5.76
N CYS A 101 3.24 1.61 -5.93
CA CYS A 101 3.52 2.24 -7.22
C CYS A 101 4.87 1.75 -7.75
N THR A 102 4.89 1.16 -8.94
CA THR A 102 6.10 0.56 -9.56
C THR A 102 6.92 1.57 -10.35
N LYS A 103 6.45 2.81 -10.50
CA LYS A 103 7.13 3.90 -11.21
C LYS A 103 7.64 4.93 -10.21
N ASP A 104 8.92 5.28 -10.35
CA ASP A 104 9.59 6.38 -9.64
C ASP A 104 9.19 7.75 -10.20
#